data_AF-A0A6J6WLW9-F1
#
_entry.id   AF-A0A6J6WLW9-F1
#
_cell.length_a   1.000
_cell.length_b   1.000
_cell.length_c   1.000
_cell.angle_alpha   90.00
_cell.angle_beta   90.00
_cell.angle_gamma   90.00
#
_symmetry.space_group_name_H-M   'P 1'
#
loop_
_entity.id
_entity.type
_entity.pdbx_description
1 polymer ?
#
loop_
_entity_poly.entity_id
_entity_poly.type
_entity_poly.pdbx_seq_one_letter_code
_entity_poly.pdbx_strand_id
1 'polypeptide(L)'
;MKARFSKIASASTAIAIAVFGLTAIVPSTSAAGLPSVRLVSPAYTAANSVDSTGDIAQYYSPGTKAFYTYIAAGSTLTLKYHATTDGTTAAANIEIALQVNAPWSSSKANWVSGTTVVGPQDGGNFGAELKGKTDASGDVTFVITNTDTKSLENPPSALNQDRDKVKPARLYGTMKPIYPGKGDKESDTDLVTFDVASSLQGGSTPTVETPKASGLPSMRLVSPVYTKANSVDSTGDIAQYYSADTKAFYAYQTAGSSITLKYLVTTDGKTPLANKMVSIQVNAPWSGSKAHWMSGNQAIGPQSDGGFGAEIKKKTNAKGEVTFTLKNTDTANLENAPTAYNQDRGAIKPAALYGTIKPIIPGFGDKEADTDLLTLHVHAAIAKSTIKCSSGSTVKTVIGYLPACPAGYTIKK
;
A
#
# COMPACT_ATOMS: atom_id res chain seq x y z
N MET A 1 -31.42 -48.11 62.76
CA MET A 1 -30.54 -47.68 63.87
C MET A 1 -30.38 -46.17 63.79
N LYS A 2 -30.89 -45.43 64.78
CA LYS A 2 -30.85 -43.96 64.89
C LYS A 2 -29.94 -43.61 66.09
N ALA A 3 -28.95 -42.74 65.90
CA ALA A 3 -28.25 -41.92 66.91
C ALA A 3 -27.47 -40.84 66.12
N ARG A 4 -27.75 -39.52 66.17
CA ARG A 4 -27.71 -38.47 67.21
C ARG A 4 -26.31 -38.10 67.75
N PHE A 5 -26.11 -36.78 67.86
CA PHE A 5 -25.06 -35.97 68.55
C PHE A 5 -23.84 -35.57 67.69
N SER A 6 -23.28 -34.34 67.74
CA SER A 6 -23.58 -33.09 68.47
C SER A 6 -22.96 -31.89 67.74
N LYS A 7 -23.41 -30.67 68.07
CA LYS A 7 -22.79 -29.38 67.70
C LYS A 7 -21.49 -29.16 68.47
N ILE A 8 -20.44 -28.59 67.84
CA ILE A 8 -19.48 -27.66 68.46
C ILE A 8 -19.12 -26.59 67.41
N ALA A 9 -19.11 -25.34 67.86
CA ALA A 9 -18.84 -24.13 67.11
C ALA A 9 -17.36 -23.72 67.12
N SER A 10 -17.07 -22.66 66.36
CA SER A 10 -15.93 -21.72 66.49
C SER A 10 -14.66 -22.06 65.70
N ALA A 11 -14.41 -21.29 64.64
CA ALA A 11 -13.53 -20.11 64.68
C ALA A 11 -13.04 -19.81 63.25
N SER A 12 -13.58 -18.73 62.67
CA SER A 12 -13.14 -18.19 61.40
C SER A 12 -11.80 -17.50 61.57
N THR A 13 -10.73 -18.05 61.03
CA THR A 13 -9.47 -17.33 60.82
C THR A 13 -9.23 -17.23 59.33
N ALA A 14 -9.52 -16.06 58.76
CA ALA A 14 -9.25 -15.76 57.37
C ALA A 14 -7.74 -15.57 57.18
N ILE A 15 -7.10 -16.52 56.52
CA ILE A 15 -5.75 -16.37 55.98
C ILE A 15 -5.90 -15.65 54.64
N ALA A 16 -5.47 -14.38 54.59
CA ALA A 16 -5.35 -13.63 53.34
C ALA A 16 -4.18 -14.20 52.52
N ILE A 17 -4.49 -15.00 51.51
CA ILE A 17 -3.52 -15.42 50.49
C ILE A 17 -3.32 -14.24 49.54
N ALA A 18 -2.18 -13.57 49.66
CA ALA A 18 -1.70 -12.63 48.65
C ALA A 18 -1.28 -13.42 47.41
N VAL A 19 -2.18 -13.55 46.43
CA VAL A 19 -1.83 -14.03 45.10
C VAL A 19 -1.08 -12.90 44.39
N PHE A 20 0.25 -13.02 44.34
CA PHE A 20 1.04 -12.26 43.38
C PHE A 20 0.64 -12.72 41.98
N GLY A 21 -0.15 -11.91 41.29
CA GLY A 21 -0.45 -12.09 39.88
C GLY A 21 0.82 -11.85 39.07
N LEU A 22 1.58 -12.92 38.81
CA LEU A 22 2.45 -12.96 37.65
C LEU A 22 1.54 -13.00 36.42
N THR A 23 1.36 -11.86 35.77
CA THR A 23 0.90 -11.84 34.38
C THR A 23 2.03 -12.37 33.52
N ALA A 24 2.08 -13.69 33.34
CA ALA A 24 2.76 -14.25 32.19
C ALA A 24 2.01 -13.71 30.96
N ILE A 25 2.65 -12.75 30.26
CA ILE A 25 2.25 -12.40 28.91
C ILE A 25 2.51 -13.65 28.09
N VAL A 26 1.48 -14.47 27.92
CA VAL A 26 1.47 -15.49 26.87
C VAL A 26 1.43 -14.68 25.58
N PRO A 27 2.47 -14.69 24.73
CA PRO A 27 2.31 -14.14 23.40
C PRO A 27 1.14 -14.88 22.77
N SER A 28 0.10 -14.15 22.38
CA SER A 28 -0.94 -14.67 21.51
C SER A 28 -0.26 -15.02 20.20
N THR A 29 0.25 -16.24 20.08
CA THR A 29 0.63 -16.80 18.80
C THR A 29 -0.67 -16.89 18.03
N SER A 30 -0.90 -15.94 17.12
CA SER A 30 -1.85 -16.14 16.04
C SER A 30 -1.60 -17.55 15.50
N ALA A 31 -2.63 -18.39 15.48
CA ALA A 31 -2.50 -19.73 14.94
C ALA A 31 -1.86 -19.62 13.55
N ALA A 32 -0.72 -20.29 13.35
CA ALA A 32 -0.05 -20.36 12.05
C ALA A 32 -1.09 -20.78 11.01
N GLY A 33 -1.26 -19.96 9.97
CA GLY A 33 -2.12 -20.30 8.83
C GLY A 33 -1.57 -21.50 8.06
N LEU A 34 -2.33 -21.99 7.08
CA LEU A 34 -1.79 -22.98 6.15
C LEU A 34 -0.60 -22.35 5.38
N PRO A 35 0.41 -23.15 4.98
CA PRO A 35 1.38 -22.68 4.00
C PRO A 35 0.65 -22.20 2.75
N SER A 36 1.18 -21.18 2.07
CA SER A 36 0.50 -20.59 0.92
C SER A 36 1.42 -20.41 -0.27
N VAL A 37 0.83 -20.38 -1.48
CA VAL A 37 1.48 -19.97 -2.73
C VAL A 37 0.52 -19.02 -3.45
N ARG A 38 0.75 -17.72 -3.28
CA ARG A 38 -0.16 -16.65 -3.72
C ARG A 38 0.32 -16.01 -5.00
N LEU A 39 -0.59 -15.75 -5.93
CA LEU A 39 -0.26 -15.08 -7.18
C LEU A 39 0.09 -13.62 -6.86
N VAL A 40 1.22 -13.20 -7.42
CA VAL A 40 1.83 -11.90 -7.19
C VAL A 40 1.84 -11.12 -8.49
N SER A 41 2.13 -11.78 -9.61
CA SER A 41 1.99 -11.21 -10.95
C SER A 41 1.52 -12.28 -11.95
N PRO A 42 0.60 -11.97 -12.88
CA PRO A 42 -0.09 -10.68 -13.04
C PRO A 42 -1.03 -10.37 -11.85
N ALA A 43 -1.26 -9.09 -11.59
CA ALA A 43 -2.21 -8.66 -10.56
C ALA A 43 -3.65 -8.76 -11.09
N TYR A 44 -4.51 -9.43 -10.34
CA TYR A 44 -5.92 -9.57 -10.68
C TYR A 44 -6.80 -8.58 -9.93
N THR A 45 -7.68 -7.94 -10.69
CA THR A 45 -8.68 -6.98 -10.24
C THR A 45 -10.01 -7.32 -10.89
N ALA A 46 -11.09 -6.75 -10.38
CA ALA A 46 -12.41 -6.89 -10.98
C ALA A 46 -12.50 -6.31 -12.41
N ALA A 47 -11.54 -5.47 -12.83
CA ALA A 47 -11.49 -4.89 -14.16
C ALA A 47 -10.81 -5.82 -15.18
N ASN A 48 -9.87 -6.66 -14.75
CA ASN A 48 -9.02 -7.45 -15.64
C ASN A 48 -9.17 -8.97 -15.47
N SER A 49 -10.05 -9.43 -14.59
CA SER A 49 -10.27 -10.83 -14.32
C SER A 49 -11.64 -11.06 -13.71
N VAL A 50 -12.05 -12.33 -13.67
CA VAL A 50 -13.23 -12.78 -12.95
C VAL A 50 -12.79 -13.74 -11.84
N ASP A 51 -13.31 -13.52 -10.64
CA ASP A 51 -13.16 -14.43 -9.51
C ASP A 51 -14.07 -15.66 -9.71
N SER A 52 -13.44 -16.83 -9.86
CA SER A 52 -14.09 -18.13 -9.98
C SER A 52 -13.80 -19.03 -8.78
N THR A 53 -13.46 -18.46 -7.63
CA THR A 53 -13.17 -19.20 -6.39
C THR A 53 -14.36 -20.07 -5.97
N GLY A 54 -15.58 -19.58 -6.16
CA GLY A 54 -16.80 -20.31 -5.84
C GLY A 54 -16.89 -21.67 -6.55
N ASP A 55 -16.38 -21.75 -7.78
CA ASP A 55 -16.45 -22.96 -8.62
C ASP A 55 -15.59 -24.11 -8.07
N ILE A 56 -14.56 -23.78 -7.27
CA ILE A 56 -13.57 -24.76 -6.79
C ILE A 56 -13.58 -24.96 -5.27
N ALA A 57 -14.33 -24.16 -4.52
CA ALA A 57 -14.22 -24.05 -3.06
C ALA A 57 -14.35 -25.39 -2.30
N GLN A 58 -15.08 -26.37 -2.83
CA GLN A 58 -15.26 -27.69 -2.21
C GLN A 58 -14.02 -28.61 -2.27
N TYR A 59 -13.11 -28.35 -3.22
CA TYR A 59 -11.94 -29.18 -3.48
C TYR A 59 -10.68 -28.68 -2.78
N TYR A 60 -10.63 -27.38 -2.47
CA TYR A 60 -9.44 -26.70 -1.98
C TYR A 60 -9.60 -26.16 -0.56
N SER A 61 -8.51 -25.64 0.02
CA SER A 61 -8.55 -24.93 1.29
C SER A 61 -9.45 -23.67 1.21
N PRO A 62 -9.99 -23.18 2.33
CA PRO A 62 -10.82 -21.95 2.34
C PRO A 62 -10.08 -20.69 1.87
N GLY A 63 -8.74 -20.64 2.00
CA GLY A 63 -7.93 -19.51 1.59
C GLY A 63 -7.53 -19.53 0.11
N THR A 64 -7.71 -20.65 -0.58
CA THR A 64 -7.45 -20.80 -2.01
C THR A 64 -8.37 -19.89 -2.84
N LYS A 65 -7.81 -19.29 -3.89
CA LYS A 65 -8.55 -18.48 -4.87
C LYS A 65 -8.37 -19.01 -6.27
N ALA A 66 -9.34 -18.74 -7.13
CA ALA A 66 -9.21 -19.00 -8.56
C ALA A 66 -9.71 -17.79 -9.35
N PHE A 67 -8.95 -17.43 -10.37
CA PHE A 67 -9.30 -16.34 -11.27
C PHE A 67 -9.15 -16.77 -12.72
N TYR A 68 -9.91 -16.14 -13.61
CA TYR A 68 -9.68 -16.25 -15.04
C TYR A 68 -9.64 -14.89 -15.74
N THR A 69 -8.90 -14.83 -16.83
CA THR A 69 -8.79 -13.67 -17.72
C THR A 69 -8.53 -14.13 -19.15
N TYR A 70 -8.50 -13.18 -20.08
CA TYR A 70 -8.20 -13.43 -21.48
C TYR A 70 -6.80 -12.93 -21.85
N ILE A 71 -6.17 -13.65 -22.76
CA ILE A 71 -4.89 -13.26 -23.38
C ILE A 71 -5.02 -13.36 -24.90
N ALA A 72 -4.18 -12.62 -25.62
CA ALA A 72 -4.02 -12.86 -27.04
C ALA A 72 -3.18 -14.12 -27.26
N ALA A 73 -3.51 -14.91 -28.28
CA ALA A 73 -2.69 -16.02 -28.74
C ALA A 73 -1.23 -15.57 -29.00
N GLY A 74 -0.27 -16.43 -28.66
CA GLY A 74 1.15 -16.08 -28.74
C GLY A 74 1.68 -15.25 -27.57
N SER A 75 0.85 -14.88 -26.58
CA SER A 75 1.32 -14.11 -25.42
C SER A 75 2.31 -14.90 -24.56
N THR A 76 3.37 -14.22 -24.12
CA THR A 76 4.27 -14.69 -23.05
C THR A 76 3.81 -14.13 -21.70
N LEU A 77 3.57 -15.02 -20.76
CA LEU A 77 3.18 -14.73 -19.39
C LEU A 77 4.37 -14.91 -18.46
N THR A 78 4.53 -13.99 -17.51
CA THR A 78 5.46 -14.12 -16.39
C THR A 78 4.64 -14.23 -15.11
N LEU A 79 4.51 -15.46 -14.60
CA LEU A 79 3.76 -15.75 -13.39
C LEU A 79 4.70 -15.69 -12.20
N LYS A 80 4.55 -14.68 -11.36
CA LYS A 80 5.25 -14.58 -10.08
C LYS A 80 4.32 -15.04 -8.97
N TYR A 81 4.83 -15.89 -8.09
CA TYR A 81 4.14 -16.36 -6.89
C TYR A 81 4.98 -16.06 -5.65
N HIS A 82 4.32 -15.80 -4.53
CA HIS A 82 4.93 -15.68 -3.21
C HIS A 82 4.49 -16.85 -2.33
N ALA A 83 5.46 -17.59 -1.79
CA ALA A 83 5.22 -18.71 -0.93
C ALA A 83 5.49 -18.37 0.54
N THR A 84 4.63 -18.86 1.43
CA THR A 84 4.81 -18.73 2.88
C THR A 84 4.66 -20.06 3.59
N THR A 85 5.34 -20.24 4.73
CA THR A 85 5.26 -21.47 5.52
C THR A 85 4.00 -21.58 6.37
N ASP A 86 3.38 -20.45 6.69
CA ASP A 86 2.26 -20.33 7.63
C ASP A 86 1.23 -19.25 7.25
N GLY A 87 1.20 -18.86 5.97
CA GLY A 87 0.39 -17.75 5.48
C GLY A 87 1.05 -16.37 5.65
N THR A 88 2.14 -16.26 6.39
CA THR A 88 2.78 -14.97 6.73
C THR A 88 4.30 -14.95 6.56
N THR A 89 4.99 -16.02 6.97
CA THR A 89 6.45 -16.13 6.95
C THR A 89 6.92 -16.61 5.58
N ALA A 90 7.78 -15.84 4.91
CA ALA A 90 8.33 -16.20 3.61
C ALA A 90 8.99 -17.58 3.61
N ALA A 91 8.58 -18.44 2.68
CA ALA A 91 9.17 -19.76 2.49
C ALA A 91 10.36 -19.64 1.54
N ALA A 92 11.54 -19.34 2.07
CA ALA A 92 12.75 -19.15 1.28
C ALA A 92 13.39 -20.48 0.83
N ASN A 93 13.96 -20.50 -0.38
CA ASN A 93 14.71 -21.61 -0.95
C ASN A 93 13.95 -22.96 -1.03
N ILE A 94 12.62 -22.91 -1.11
CA ILE A 94 11.80 -24.11 -1.35
C ILE A 94 11.51 -24.26 -2.84
N GLU A 95 11.45 -25.50 -3.32
CA GLU A 95 11.02 -25.78 -4.70
C GLU A 95 9.49 -25.69 -4.77
N ILE A 96 8.96 -24.78 -5.58
CA ILE A 96 7.54 -24.75 -5.93
C ILE A 96 7.39 -25.40 -7.31
N ALA A 97 6.44 -26.31 -7.43
CA ALA A 97 6.02 -26.84 -8.71
C ALA A 97 4.85 -26.00 -9.28
N LEU A 98 4.78 -25.82 -10.59
CA LEU A 98 3.66 -25.22 -11.30
C LEU A 98 3.12 -26.23 -12.30
N GLN A 99 1.93 -26.76 -12.03
CA GLN A 99 1.20 -27.60 -12.95
C GLN A 99 0.51 -26.72 -13.98
N VAL A 100 0.99 -26.80 -15.23
CA VAL A 100 0.45 -26.08 -16.38
C VAL A 100 -0.55 -27.00 -17.07
N ASN A 101 -1.74 -26.47 -17.37
CA ASN A 101 -2.91 -27.27 -17.74
C ASN A 101 -3.23 -28.29 -16.64
N ALA A 102 -3.60 -27.77 -15.46
CA ALA A 102 -3.72 -28.53 -14.22
C ALA A 102 -4.76 -29.68 -14.26
N PRO A 103 -4.66 -30.66 -13.35
CA PRO A 103 -5.60 -31.78 -13.28
C PRO A 103 -7.04 -31.30 -13.08
N TRP A 104 -7.97 -32.00 -13.73
CA TRP A 104 -9.42 -31.77 -13.70
C TRP A 104 -9.85 -30.38 -14.22
N SER A 105 -8.95 -29.67 -14.90
CA SER A 105 -9.26 -28.37 -15.49
C SER A 105 -9.84 -28.47 -16.90
N SER A 106 -9.72 -29.61 -17.58
CA SER A 106 -10.07 -29.79 -19.01
C SER A 106 -9.45 -28.72 -19.92
N SER A 107 -8.22 -28.29 -19.59
CA SER A 107 -7.46 -27.27 -20.31
C SER A 107 -7.09 -27.74 -21.72
N LYS A 108 -7.29 -26.85 -22.71
CA LYS A 108 -7.10 -27.14 -24.14
C LYS A 108 -5.95 -26.37 -24.80
N ALA A 109 -5.43 -25.34 -24.13
CA ALA A 109 -4.38 -24.48 -24.67
C ALA A 109 -3.02 -25.18 -24.70
N ASN A 110 -2.18 -24.82 -25.67
CA ASN A 110 -0.80 -25.29 -25.80
C ASN A 110 0.17 -24.20 -25.32
N TRP A 111 1.23 -24.61 -24.61
CA TRP A 111 2.22 -23.69 -24.06
C TRP A 111 3.64 -24.19 -24.26
N VAL A 112 4.59 -23.27 -24.10
CA VAL A 112 6.03 -23.57 -24.00
C VAL A 112 6.66 -22.78 -22.86
N SER A 113 7.56 -23.42 -22.11
CA SER A 113 8.41 -22.77 -21.10
C SER A 113 9.85 -23.23 -21.31
N GLY A 114 10.71 -22.34 -21.82
CA GLY A 114 12.04 -22.73 -22.28
C GLY A 114 11.95 -23.80 -23.36
N THR A 115 12.46 -25.01 -23.06
CA THR A 115 12.37 -26.18 -23.96
C THR A 115 11.21 -27.12 -23.64
N THR A 116 10.47 -26.87 -22.54
CA THR A 116 9.35 -27.72 -22.12
C THR A 116 8.10 -27.34 -22.89
N VAL A 117 7.58 -28.29 -23.67
CA VAL A 117 6.28 -28.18 -24.35
C VAL A 117 5.18 -28.70 -23.44
N VAL A 118 4.06 -27.97 -23.40
CA VAL A 118 2.88 -28.30 -22.59
C VAL A 118 1.68 -28.46 -23.51
N GLY A 119 1.15 -29.67 -23.58
CA GLY A 119 -0.04 -29.99 -24.37
C GLY A 119 -1.34 -29.84 -23.57
N PRO A 120 -2.50 -29.88 -24.26
CA PRO A 120 -3.82 -29.93 -23.63
C PRO A 120 -3.95 -31.17 -22.74
N GLN A 121 -4.79 -31.08 -21.71
CA GLN A 121 -5.06 -32.18 -20.78
C GLN A 121 -6.49 -32.19 -20.28
N ASP A 122 -6.96 -33.39 -19.99
CA ASP A 122 -8.26 -33.65 -19.38
C ASP A 122 -8.16 -34.77 -18.33
N GLY A 123 -9.09 -34.76 -17.37
CA GLY A 123 -9.08 -35.70 -16.24
C GLY A 123 -7.94 -35.45 -15.25
N GLY A 124 -7.48 -36.50 -14.57
CA GLY A 124 -6.54 -36.40 -13.44
C GLY A 124 -5.08 -36.09 -13.76
N ASN A 125 -4.73 -35.76 -15.01
CA ASN A 125 -3.35 -35.47 -15.45
C ASN A 125 -3.11 -33.96 -15.61
N PHE A 126 -1.84 -33.56 -15.60
CA PHE A 126 -1.41 -32.19 -15.93
C PHE A 126 -0.56 -32.16 -17.21
N GLY A 127 -0.52 -31.01 -17.89
CA GLY A 127 0.15 -30.90 -19.19
C GLY A 127 1.66 -31.01 -19.05
N ALA A 128 2.20 -30.28 -18.09
CA ALA A 128 3.56 -30.38 -17.61
C ALA A 128 3.65 -29.81 -16.20
N GLU A 129 4.69 -30.21 -15.49
CA GLU A 129 5.06 -29.62 -14.22
C GLU A 129 6.38 -28.84 -14.39
N LEU A 130 6.33 -27.55 -14.14
CA LEU A 130 7.51 -26.69 -14.09
C LEU A 130 7.99 -26.58 -12.64
N LYS A 131 9.29 -26.42 -12.42
CA LYS A 131 9.86 -26.30 -11.08
C LYS A 131 10.67 -25.02 -10.97
N GLY A 132 10.49 -24.31 -9.87
CA GLY A 132 11.25 -23.10 -9.54
C GLY A 132 11.54 -23.04 -8.06
N LYS A 133 12.69 -22.48 -7.67
CA LYS A 133 13.01 -22.23 -6.27
C LYS A 133 12.61 -20.83 -5.87
N THR A 134 12.03 -20.69 -4.69
CA THR A 134 11.77 -19.39 -4.10
C THR A 134 13.07 -18.72 -3.68
N ASP A 135 13.13 -17.40 -3.84
CA ASP A 135 14.23 -16.58 -3.34
C ASP A 135 14.15 -16.37 -1.81
N ALA A 136 15.02 -15.53 -1.26
CA ALA A 136 15.03 -15.22 0.17
C ALA A 136 13.75 -14.52 0.67
N SER A 137 13.00 -13.90 -0.24
CA SER A 137 11.72 -13.26 0.04
C SER A 137 10.54 -14.22 -0.12
N GLY A 138 10.78 -15.49 -0.49
CA GLY A 138 9.72 -16.46 -0.75
C GLY A 138 9.13 -16.38 -2.16
N ASP A 139 9.76 -15.65 -3.08
CA ASP A 139 9.20 -15.42 -4.42
C ASP A 139 9.77 -16.40 -5.47
N VAL A 140 8.90 -16.93 -6.33
CA VAL A 140 9.26 -17.79 -7.47
C VAL A 140 8.61 -17.26 -8.76
N THR A 141 9.26 -17.40 -9.90
CA THR A 141 8.75 -16.92 -11.19
C THR A 141 8.81 -17.99 -12.27
N PHE A 142 7.73 -18.12 -13.03
CA PHE A 142 7.61 -19.01 -14.19
C PHE A 142 7.29 -18.18 -15.44
N VAL A 143 7.97 -18.48 -16.55
CA VAL A 143 7.71 -17.82 -17.85
C VAL A 143 7.14 -18.84 -18.81
N ILE A 144 5.94 -18.60 -19.32
CA ILE A 144 5.24 -19.51 -20.23
C ILE A 144 4.72 -18.73 -21.44
N THR A 145 4.75 -19.32 -22.62
CA THR A 145 4.24 -18.69 -23.86
C THR A 145 3.17 -19.56 -24.46
N ASN A 146 2.02 -18.97 -24.79
CA ASN A 146 0.99 -19.66 -25.54
C ASN A 146 1.45 -19.92 -26.98
N THR A 147 1.20 -21.11 -27.51
CA THR A 147 1.63 -21.49 -28.87
C THR A 147 0.46 -21.78 -29.80
N ASP A 148 -0.77 -21.51 -29.38
CA ASP A 148 -1.96 -21.78 -30.19
C ASP A 148 -2.07 -20.79 -31.36
N THR A 149 -2.47 -21.31 -32.53
CA THR A 149 -2.66 -20.50 -33.75
C THR A 149 -3.98 -20.81 -34.45
N LYS A 150 -4.77 -21.76 -33.92
CA LYS A 150 -6.02 -22.26 -34.51
C LYS A 150 -7.05 -22.46 -33.41
N SER A 151 -8.33 -22.46 -33.80
CA SER A 151 -9.45 -22.65 -32.85
C SER A 151 -9.43 -21.66 -31.69
N LEU A 152 -8.93 -20.45 -31.95
CA LEU A 152 -8.85 -19.36 -30.97
C LEU A 152 -10.24 -18.83 -30.67
N GLU A 153 -10.43 -18.32 -29.45
CA GLU A 153 -11.66 -17.63 -29.08
C GLU A 153 -11.79 -16.29 -29.84
N ASN A 154 -13.03 -15.83 -30.03
CA ASN A 154 -13.22 -14.46 -30.51
C ASN A 154 -12.72 -13.47 -29.46
N PRO A 155 -12.28 -12.28 -29.88
CA PRO A 155 -11.84 -11.25 -28.95
C PRO A 155 -12.95 -10.93 -27.95
N PRO A 156 -12.66 -10.94 -26.64
CA PRO A 156 -13.63 -10.49 -25.64
C PRO A 156 -13.80 -8.97 -25.73
N SER A 157 -14.96 -8.48 -25.31
CA SER A 157 -15.22 -7.04 -25.15
C SER A 157 -14.54 -6.45 -23.92
N ALA A 158 -14.17 -7.27 -22.93
CA ALA A 158 -13.39 -6.91 -21.75
C ALA A 158 -12.68 -8.13 -21.16
N LEU A 159 -11.58 -7.92 -20.43
CA LEU A 159 -10.80 -9.01 -19.83
C LEU A 159 -11.54 -9.75 -18.69
N ASN A 160 -12.60 -9.16 -18.16
CA ASN A 160 -13.49 -9.75 -17.17
C ASN A 160 -14.83 -10.21 -17.77
N GLN A 161 -14.91 -10.36 -19.09
CA GLN A 161 -16.11 -10.86 -19.74
C GLN A 161 -16.39 -12.31 -19.29
N ASP A 162 -17.66 -12.60 -19.04
CA ASP A 162 -18.14 -13.97 -18.82
C ASP A 162 -17.79 -14.89 -20.00
N ARG A 163 -17.01 -15.94 -19.71
CA ARG A 163 -16.52 -16.93 -20.69
C ARG A 163 -17.61 -17.67 -21.43
N ASP A 164 -18.82 -17.79 -20.86
CA ASP A 164 -19.93 -18.45 -21.56
C ASP A 164 -20.46 -17.62 -22.73
N LYS A 165 -20.16 -16.32 -22.75
CA LYS A 165 -20.55 -15.38 -23.81
C LYS A 165 -19.52 -15.26 -24.92
N VAL A 166 -18.30 -15.78 -24.74
CA VAL A 166 -17.28 -15.82 -25.79
C VAL A 166 -17.46 -17.10 -26.61
N LYS A 167 -17.50 -16.95 -27.92
CA LYS A 167 -17.65 -18.03 -28.91
C LYS A 167 -16.54 -17.86 -29.95
N PRO A 168 -16.00 -18.90 -30.63
CA PRO A 168 -16.35 -20.33 -30.57
C PRO A 168 -15.90 -21.03 -29.27
N ALA A 169 -15.91 -22.37 -29.23
CA ALA A 169 -15.64 -23.15 -28.03
C ALA A 169 -14.33 -22.74 -27.32
N ARG A 170 -14.38 -22.74 -25.98
CA ARG A 170 -13.35 -22.25 -25.08
C ARG A 170 -11.99 -22.94 -25.28
N LEU A 171 -10.93 -22.15 -25.43
CA LEU A 171 -9.52 -22.56 -25.54
C LEU A 171 -8.75 -21.90 -24.39
N TYR A 172 -8.41 -22.67 -23.36
CA TYR A 172 -7.84 -22.12 -22.13
C TYR A 172 -6.82 -23.04 -21.48
N GLY A 173 -5.98 -22.48 -20.61
CA GLY A 173 -5.07 -23.22 -19.75
C GLY A 173 -5.15 -22.74 -18.31
N THR A 174 -5.31 -23.68 -17.38
CA THR A 174 -5.28 -23.41 -15.93
C THR A 174 -3.92 -23.77 -15.36
N MET A 175 -3.35 -22.85 -14.57
CA MET A 175 -2.08 -23.00 -13.87
C MET A 175 -2.34 -23.11 -12.38
N LYS A 176 -1.72 -24.13 -11.76
CA LYS A 176 -1.86 -24.43 -10.34
C LYS A 176 -0.48 -24.63 -9.73
N PRO A 177 -0.02 -23.76 -8.83
CA PRO A 177 1.21 -24.04 -8.11
C PRO A 177 0.97 -25.10 -7.02
N ILE A 178 2.01 -25.84 -6.66
CA ILE A 178 1.99 -26.91 -5.68
C ILE A 178 3.04 -26.62 -4.62
N TYR A 179 2.59 -26.52 -3.37
CA TYR A 179 3.48 -26.44 -2.22
C TYR A 179 4.04 -27.85 -1.89
N PRO A 180 5.36 -28.01 -1.67
CA PRO A 180 5.96 -29.32 -1.41
C PRO A 180 5.30 -30.11 -0.30
N GLY A 181 4.87 -31.35 -0.63
CA GLY A 181 4.32 -32.28 0.35
C GLY A 181 2.97 -31.85 0.93
N LYS A 182 2.23 -30.96 0.25
CA LYS A 182 0.89 -30.52 0.66
C LYS A 182 -0.14 -30.87 -0.40
N GLY A 183 -1.29 -31.37 0.05
CA GLY A 183 -2.48 -31.53 -0.77
C GLY A 183 -3.30 -30.24 -0.91
N ASP A 184 -4.33 -30.29 -1.75
CA ASP A 184 -5.17 -29.14 -2.14
C ASP A 184 -5.90 -28.46 -0.97
N LYS A 185 -6.12 -29.19 0.13
CA LYS A 185 -6.74 -28.66 1.37
C LYS A 185 -5.73 -28.28 2.45
N GLU A 186 -4.45 -28.53 2.20
CA GLU A 186 -3.36 -28.33 3.18
C GLU A 186 -2.48 -27.11 2.85
N SER A 187 -2.78 -26.41 1.75
CA SER A 187 -2.12 -25.17 1.37
C SER A 187 -3.07 -24.19 0.69
N ASP A 188 -2.91 -22.90 0.97
CA ASP A 188 -3.67 -21.84 0.33
C ASP A 188 -3.02 -21.43 -1.00
N THR A 189 -3.68 -21.71 -2.11
CA THR A 189 -3.10 -21.53 -3.45
C THR A 189 -3.94 -20.59 -4.31
N ASP A 190 -3.31 -19.76 -5.14
CA ASP A 190 -4.03 -19.03 -6.19
C ASP A 190 -3.89 -19.75 -7.53
N LEU A 191 -5.01 -20.23 -8.06
CA LEU A 191 -5.11 -20.81 -9.40
C LEU A 191 -5.44 -19.70 -10.40
N VAL A 192 -4.83 -19.79 -11.59
CA VAL A 192 -5.05 -18.82 -12.65
C VAL A 192 -5.42 -19.52 -13.93
N THR A 193 -6.43 -19.02 -14.63
CA THR A 193 -6.84 -19.55 -15.93
C THR A 193 -6.74 -18.47 -16.99
N PHE A 194 -6.11 -18.82 -18.10
CA PHE A 194 -5.97 -17.93 -19.25
C PHE A 194 -6.74 -18.49 -20.43
N ASP A 195 -7.77 -17.77 -20.83
CA ASP A 195 -8.56 -18.01 -22.03
C ASP A 195 -7.86 -17.33 -23.22
N VAL A 196 -7.72 -18.05 -24.33
CA VAL A 196 -6.85 -17.68 -25.45
C VAL A 196 -7.69 -17.17 -26.61
N ALA A 197 -7.71 -15.85 -26.77
CA ALA A 197 -8.41 -15.15 -27.83
C ALA A 197 -7.49 -14.85 -29.02
N SER A 198 -8.08 -14.72 -30.21
CA SER A 198 -7.37 -14.30 -31.43
C SER A 198 -6.74 -12.92 -31.34
N SER A 199 -7.31 -12.02 -30.54
CA SER A 199 -6.76 -10.71 -30.18
C SER A 199 -7.49 -10.16 -28.95
N LEU A 200 -7.00 -9.07 -28.37
CA LEU A 200 -7.68 -8.30 -27.33
C LEU A 200 -8.15 -6.96 -27.92
N GLN A 201 -9.43 -6.61 -27.79
CA GLN A 201 -9.92 -5.30 -28.21
C GLN A 201 -9.70 -4.28 -27.09
N GLY A 202 -8.92 -3.22 -27.37
CA GLY A 202 -8.83 -2.04 -26.50
C GLY A 202 -8.08 -2.18 -25.17
N GLY A 203 -7.41 -3.30 -24.91
CA GLY A 203 -6.57 -3.49 -23.72
C GLY A 203 -5.15 -3.92 -24.13
N SER A 204 -4.14 -3.24 -23.59
CA SER A 204 -2.77 -3.72 -23.65
C SER A 204 -2.70 -5.17 -23.16
N THR A 205 -1.82 -5.98 -23.77
CA THR A 205 -1.25 -7.20 -23.15
C THR A 205 -1.12 -6.96 -21.65
N PRO A 206 -1.46 -7.89 -20.73
CA PRO A 206 -1.31 -7.69 -19.29
C PRO A 206 0.06 -7.09 -19.01
N THR A 207 0.10 -5.77 -18.87
CA THR A 207 1.34 -5.06 -18.62
C THR A 207 1.65 -5.36 -17.18
N VAL A 208 2.92 -5.69 -16.94
CA VAL A 208 3.51 -5.96 -15.64
C VAL A 208 3.14 -4.84 -14.67
N GLU A 209 1.99 -4.95 -14.02
CA GLU A 209 1.76 -4.27 -12.77
C GLU A 209 2.59 -5.02 -11.74
N THR A 210 3.53 -4.26 -11.19
CA THR A 210 4.34 -4.72 -10.09
C THR A 210 3.38 -5.16 -8.98
N PRO A 211 3.58 -6.34 -8.38
CA PRO A 211 2.70 -6.86 -7.35
C PRO A 211 2.47 -5.81 -6.29
N LYS A 212 1.20 -5.46 -6.08
CA LYS A 212 0.78 -4.75 -4.88
C LYS A 212 1.03 -5.71 -3.73
N ALA A 213 2.15 -5.52 -3.03
CA ALA A 213 2.39 -6.29 -1.84
C ALA A 213 1.35 -5.93 -0.77
N SER A 214 1.43 -6.56 0.39
CA SER A 214 0.42 -6.52 1.46
C SER A 214 0.01 -5.11 1.97
N GLY A 215 0.53 -4.02 1.41
CA GLY A 215 0.04 -2.64 1.57
C GLY A 215 0.02 -1.89 0.23
N LEU A 216 -0.67 -0.75 0.17
CA LEU A 216 -0.59 0.14 -0.99
C LEU A 216 0.86 0.65 -1.15
N PRO A 217 1.34 0.92 -2.37
CA PRO A 217 2.57 1.70 -2.52
C PRO A 217 2.41 3.02 -1.79
N SER A 218 3.49 3.49 -1.17
CA SER A 218 3.41 4.67 -0.29
C SER A 218 4.49 5.68 -0.61
N MET A 219 4.18 6.96 -0.39
CA MET A 219 5.10 8.08 -0.45
C MET A 219 4.88 8.94 0.78
N ARG A 220 5.57 8.59 1.87
CA ARG A 220 5.38 9.16 3.20
C ARG A 220 6.37 10.28 3.48
N LEU A 221 5.88 11.39 4.02
CA LEU A 221 6.73 12.52 4.37
C LEU A 221 7.49 12.18 5.65
N VAL A 222 8.83 12.10 5.56
CA VAL A 222 9.71 11.77 6.68
C VAL A 222 10.50 12.97 7.20
N SER A 223 10.59 14.04 6.41
CA SER A 223 11.14 15.33 6.87
C SER A 223 10.53 16.49 6.07
N PRO A 224 10.09 17.58 6.73
CA PRO A 224 10.02 17.73 8.19
C PRO A 224 9.00 16.77 8.81
N VAL A 225 9.17 16.46 10.10
CA VAL A 225 8.20 15.64 10.84
C VAL A 225 7.09 16.54 11.35
N TYR A 226 5.87 16.27 10.92
CA TYR A 226 4.67 16.97 11.35
C TYR A 226 3.95 16.21 12.47
N THR A 227 3.57 16.98 13.47
CA THR A 227 2.95 16.53 14.72
C THR A 227 1.87 17.53 15.11
N LYS A 228 1.07 17.19 16.13
CA LYS A 228 0.08 18.12 16.70
C LYS A 228 0.71 19.40 17.27
N ALA A 229 2.02 19.43 17.51
CA ALA A 229 2.72 20.58 18.05
C ALA A 229 3.13 21.62 16.99
N ASN A 230 3.31 21.21 15.73
CA ASN A 230 3.88 22.04 14.67
C ASN A 230 3.10 22.04 13.36
N SER A 231 1.91 21.44 13.35
CA SER A 231 0.98 21.40 12.24
C SER A 231 -0.42 21.09 12.72
N VAL A 232 -1.38 21.23 11.83
CA VAL A 232 -2.73 20.72 12.02
C VAL A 232 -2.97 19.55 11.08
N ASP A 233 -3.57 18.49 11.61
CA ASP A 233 -4.02 17.32 10.86
C ASP A 233 -5.33 17.66 10.14
N SER A 234 -5.31 17.58 8.81
CA SER A 234 -6.47 17.80 7.93
C SER A 234 -6.82 16.54 7.14
N THR A 235 -6.41 15.36 7.62
CA THR A 235 -6.66 14.08 6.95
C THR A 235 -8.16 13.81 6.78
N GLY A 236 -8.95 14.17 7.79
CA GLY A 236 -10.41 14.04 7.74
C GLY A 236 -11.07 14.81 6.60
N ASP A 237 -10.49 15.96 6.21
CA ASP A 237 -11.04 16.82 5.14
C ASP A 237 -10.96 16.16 3.76
N ILE A 238 -10.07 15.18 3.58
CA ILE A 238 -9.79 14.55 2.28
C ILE A 238 -10.08 13.05 2.22
N ALA A 239 -10.46 12.43 3.34
CA ALA A 239 -10.52 10.97 3.49
C ALA A 239 -11.40 10.26 2.44
N GLN A 240 -12.44 10.92 1.92
CA GLN A 240 -13.33 10.37 0.88
C GLN A 240 -12.68 10.22 -0.51
N TYR A 241 -11.60 10.96 -0.78
CA TYR A 241 -10.95 11.04 -2.09
C TYR A 241 -9.70 10.16 -2.19
N TYR A 242 -9.09 9.82 -1.06
CA TYR A 242 -7.80 9.14 -1.01
C TYR A 242 -7.89 7.78 -0.32
N SER A 243 -6.77 7.04 -0.29
CA SER A 243 -6.65 5.81 0.48
C SER A 243 -6.83 6.05 1.98
N ALA A 244 -7.15 4.98 2.72
CA ALA A 244 -7.41 5.06 4.16
C ALA A 244 -6.18 5.52 4.98
N ASP A 245 -4.96 5.23 4.51
CA ASP A 245 -3.72 5.56 5.21
C ASP A 245 -3.04 6.85 4.70
N THR A 246 -3.61 7.50 3.68
CA THR A 246 -3.19 8.84 3.25
C THR A 246 -3.35 9.82 4.41
N LYS A 247 -2.37 10.70 4.60
CA LYS A 247 -2.46 11.78 5.59
C LYS A 247 -2.37 13.13 4.91
N ALA A 248 -2.98 14.13 5.52
CA ALA A 248 -2.83 15.52 5.12
C ALA A 248 -2.56 16.39 6.33
N PHE A 249 -1.62 17.32 6.16
CA PHE A 249 -1.30 18.32 7.17
C PHE A 249 -1.32 19.69 6.54
N TYR A 250 -1.64 20.70 7.34
CA TYR A 250 -1.26 22.06 7.02
C TYR A 250 -0.33 22.65 8.08
N ALA A 251 0.62 23.45 7.60
CA ALA A 251 1.63 24.12 8.40
C ALA A 251 1.92 25.51 7.84
N TYR A 252 2.66 26.29 8.62
CA TYR A 252 2.96 27.69 8.32
C TYR A 252 4.42 27.86 7.91
N GLN A 253 4.62 28.63 6.85
CA GLN A 253 5.94 28.99 6.35
C GLN A 253 6.03 30.49 6.13
N THR A 254 7.15 31.08 6.55
CA THR A 254 7.44 32.48 6.31
C THR A 254 7.71 32.71 4.82
N ALA A 255 7.11 33.75 4.26
CA ALA A 255 7.33 34.16 2.88
C ALA A 255 8.82 34.31 2.54
N GLY A 256 9.21 33.95 1.31
CA GLY A 256 10.61 33.97 0.88
C GLY A 256 11.49 32.81 1.38
N SER A 257 10.99 31.98 2.30
CA SER A 257 11.76 30.86 2.87
C SER A 257 11.79 29.64 1.95
N SER A 258 12.78 28.79 2.12
CA SER A 258 12.86 27.47 1.48
C SER A 258 12.41 26.36 2.41
N ILE A 259 11.78 25.35 1.84
CA ILE A 259 11.42 24.10 2.51
C ILE A 259 12.03 22.93 1.74
N THR A 260 12.57 21.96 2.47
CA THR A 260 13.08 20.71 1.93
C THR A 260 12.21 19.57 2.43
N LEU A 261 11.56 18.87 1.50
CA LEU A 261 10.67 17.75 1.76
C LEU A 261 11.38 16.46 1.41
N LYS A 262 11.59 15.59 2.39
CA LYS A 262 12.10 14.23 2.20
C LYS A 262 10.95 13.25 2.34
N TYR A 263 10.75 12.45 1.31
CA TYR A 263 9.79 11.35 1.32
C TYR A 263 10.50 10.01 1.35
N LEU A 264 9.90 9.04 2.04
CA LEU A 264 10.20 7.62 1.90
C LEU A 264 9.15 7.00 0.99
N VAL A 265 9.59 6.33 -0.06
CA VAL A 265 8.75 5.68 -1.05
C VAL A 265 8.90 4.17 -0.93
N THR A 266 7.78 3.45 -0.93
CA THR A 266 7.75 2.00 -0.80
C THR A 266 6.81 1.37 -1.82
N THR A 267 7.08 0.13 -2.24
CA THR A 267 6.18 -0.63 -3.12
C THR A 267 4.87 -1.03 -2.44
N ASP A 268 4.85 -1.12 -1.11
CA ASP A 268 3.80 -1.83 -0.36
C ASP A 268 3.60 -1.33 1.09
N GLY A 269 3.99 -0.09 1.33
CA GLY A 269 4.04 0.52 2.66
C GLY A 269 5.27 0.13 3.50
N LYS A 270 6.12 -0.80 3.05
CA LYS A 270 7.25 -1.35 3.83
C LYS A 270 8.56 -1.39 3.06
N THR A 271 8.56 -2.00 1.88
CA THR A 271 9.72 -2.29 1.05
C THR A 271 10.12 -1.05 0.25
N PRO A 272 11.36 -0.54 0.40
CA PRO A 272 11.81 0.66 -0.31
C PRO A 272 11.69 0.56 -1.84
N LEU A 273 11.04 1.55 -2.46
CA LEU A 273 10.93 1.66 -3.91
C LEU A 273 12.19 2.35 -4.45
N ALA A 274 13.26 1.60 -4.65
CA ALA A 274 14.55 2.14 -5.08
C ALA A 274 14.62 2.52 -6.57
N ASN A 275 15.35 3.60 -6.88
CA ASN A 275 15.68 4.03 -8.24
C ASN A 275 14.48 4.28 -9.17
N LYS A 276 13.30 4.58 -8.63
CA LYS A 276 12.10 4.88 -9.41
C LYS A 276 11.86 6.38 -9.49
N MET A 277 11.39 6.81 -10.67
CA MET A 277 10.90 8.17 -10.83
C MET A 277 9.58 8.30 -10.09
N VAL A 278 9.50 9.32 -9.25
CA VAL A 278 8.29 9.79 -8.56
C VAL A 278 8.20 11.30 -8.71
N SER A 279 7.08 11.88 -8.36
CA SER A 279 6.90 13.33 -8.44
C SER A 279 6.14 13.91 -7.26
N ILE A 280 6.23 15.23 -7.15
CA ILE A 280 5.27 16.03 -6.40
C ILE A 280 4.57 16.98 -7.37
N GLN A 281 3.27 17.15 -7.21
CA GLN A 281 2.50 18.23 -7.79
C GLN A 281 2.48 19.38 -6.79
N VAL A 282 3.03 20.52 -7.19
CA VAL A 282 3.02 21.76 -6.41
C VAL A 282 1.83 22.59 -6.83
N ASN A 283 1.10 23.14 -5.86
CA ASN A 283 -0.21 23.75 -6.05
C ASN A 283 -1.17 22.74 -6.68
N ALA A 284 -1.43 21.67 -5.94
CA ALA A 284 -2.12 20.47 -6.41
C ALA A 284 -3.56 20.74 -6.92
N PRO A 285 -4.10 19.85 -7.77
CA PRO A 285 -5.47 19.98 -8.29
C PRO A 285 -6.50 20.06 -7.17
N TRP A 286 -7.54 20.86 -7.41
CA TRP A 286 -8.69 21.04 -6.49
C TRP A 286 -8.33 21.56 -5.08
N SER A 287 -7.11 22.06 -4.88
CA SER A 287 -6.68 22.59 -3.58
C SER A 287 -7.04 24.05 -3.34
N GLY A 288 -7.28 24.82 -4.41
CA GLY A 288 -7.43 26.29 -4.32
C GLY A 288 -6.13 27.02 -4.01
N SER A 289 -4.97 26.40 -4.28
CA SER A 289 -3.64 26.95 -4.01
C SER A 289 -3.37 28.26 -4.76
N LYS A 290 -2.85 29.26 -4.04
CA LYS A 290 -2.57 30.62 -4.53
C LYS A 290 -1.10 31.04 -4.42
N ALA A 291 -0.28 30.26 -3.73
CA ALA A 291 1.12 30.61 -3.46
C ALA A 291 2.01 30.43 -4.69
N HIS A 292 3.06 31.24 -4.79
CA HIS A 292 4.12 31.12 -5.79
C HIS A 292 5.34 30.43 -5.21
N TRP A 293 5.95 29.55 -6.00
CA TRP A 293 7.11 28.76 -5.61
C TRP A 293 8.20 28.78 -6.67
N MET A 294 9.42 28.41 -6.26
CA MET A 294 10.49 27.99 -7.14
C MET A 294 11.01 26.62 -6.75
N SER A 295 11.26 25.77 -7.75
CA SER A 295 12.08 24.56 -7.59
C SER A 295 13.31 24.66 -8.50
N GLY A 296 14.49 24.86 -7.91
CA GLY A 296 15.66 25.26 -8.69
C GLY A 296 15.38 26.58 -9.43
N ASN A 297 15.48 26.55 -10.76
CA ASN A 297 15.23 27.70 -11.63
C ASN A 297 13.80 27.71 -12.20
N GLN A 298 12.97 26.73 -11.87
CA GLN A 298 11.60 26.65 -12.36
C GLN A 298 10.68 27.47 -11.45
N ALA A 299 10.09 28.53 -11.99
CA ALA A 299 8.99 29.25 -11.35
C ALA A 299 7.70 28.45 -11.43
N ILE A 300 6.92 28.46 -10.36
CA ILE A 300 5.67 27.71 -10.20
C ILE A 300 4.62 28.69 -9.71
N GLY A 301 3.62 28.94 -10.57
CA GLY A 301 2.51 29.84 -10.27
C GLY A 301 1.36 29.18 -9.54
N PRO A 302 0.38 29.98 -9.09
CA PRO A 302 -0.89 29.49 -8.57
C PRO A 302 -1.63 28.69 -9.64
N GLN A 303 -2.57 27.85 -9.20
CA GLN A 303 -3.37 27.06 -10.11
C GLN A 303 -4.78 26.86 -9.56
N SER A 304 -5.77 26.86 -10.46
CA SER A 304 -7.18 26.57 -10.16
C SER A 304 -7.65 25.27 -10.84
N ASP A 305 -8.83 24.79 -10.44
CA ASP A 305 -9.67 23.73 -10.99
C ASP A 305 -9.01 22.71 -11.93
N GLY A 306 -8.83 21.49 -11.42
CA GLY A 306 -8.34 20.33 -12.20
C GLY A 306 -6.85 20.33 -12.56
N GLY A 307 -6.16 21.48 -12.55
CA GLY A 307 -4.75 21.58 -12.87
C GLY A 307 -3.80 21.56 -11.66
N PHE A 308 -2.51 21.39 -11.90
CA PHE A 308 -1.43 21.67 -10.92
C PHE A 308 -0.51 22.79 -11.41
N GLY A 309 0.19 23.46 -10.50
CA GLY A 309 1.13 24.53 -10.87
C GLY A 309 2.37 23.99 -11.57
N ALA A 310 2.98 22.94 -11.02
CA ALA A 310 4.06 22.18 -11.66
C ALA A 310 4.16 20.76 -11.10
N GLU A 311 4.60 19.83 -11.94
CA GLU A 311 5.00 18.49 -11.52
C GLU A 311 6.54 18.40 -11.49
N ILE A 312 7.11 18.17 -10.31
CA ILE A 312 8.56 18.07 -10.12
C ILE A 312 8.92 16.59 -9.98
N LYS A 313 9.71 16.07 -10.92
CA LYS A 313 10.10 14.65 -10.99
C LYS A 313 11.50 14.43 -10.41
N LYS A 314 11.66 13.41 -9.58
CA LYS A 314 12.96 12.94 -9.07
C LYS A 314 12.99 11.43 -8.92
N LYS A 315 14.20 10.87 -8.97
CA LYS A 315 14.45 9.45 -8.74
C LYS A 315 14.72 9.20 -7.26
N THR A 316 14.09 8.16 -6.69
CA THR A 316 14.39 7.68 -5.34
C THR A 316 15.78 7.07 -5.25
N ASN A 317 16.44 7.16 -4.08
CA ASN A 317 17.71 6.50 -3.83
C ASN A 317 17.52 5.00 -3.52
N ALA A 318 18.62 4.29 -3.21
CA ALA A 318 18.58 2.86 -2.86
C ALA A 318 17.73 2.52 -1.62
N LYS A 319 17.48 3.50 -0.75
CA LYS A 319 16.63 3.38 0.44
C LYS A 319 15.20 3.83 0.18
N GLY A 320 14.81 4.06 -1.08
CA GLY A 320 13.48 4.56 -1.43
C GLY A 320 13.27 6.03 -1.07
N GLU A 321 14.31 6.77 -0.69
CA GLU A 321 14.15 8.17 -0.27
C GLU A 321 14.28 9.12 -1.45
N VAL A 322 13.48 10.19 -1.45
CA VAL A 322 13.57 11.27 -2.43
C VAL A 322 13.43 12.62 -1.73
N THR A 323 14.09 13.65 -2.25
CA THR A 323 14.11 14.98 -1.63
C THR A 323 13.78 16.07 -2.62
N PHE A 324 12.76 16.87 -2.32
CA PHE A 324 12.35 18.05 -3.07
C PHE A 324 12.67 19.32 -2.30
N THR A 325 12.94 20.41 -3.00
CA THR A 325 13.16 21.71 -2.37
C THR A 325 12.35 22.74 -3.11
N LEU A 326 11.59 23.53 -2.33
CA LEU A 326 10.73 24.58 -2.81
C LEU A 326 11.08 25.86 -2.07
N LYS A 327 11.13 26.98 -2.77
CA LYS A 327 11.24 28.31 -2.17
C LYS A 327 9.97 29.08 -2.45
N ASN A 328 9.32 29.60 -1.41
CA ASN A 328 8.21 30.51 -1.61
C ASN A 328 8.74 31.84 -2.18
N THR A 329 8.03 32.42 -3.14
CA THR A 329 8.44 33.70 -3.79
C THR A 329 7.42 34.81 -3.63
N ASP A 330 6.37 34.62 -2.83
CA ASP A 330 5.38 35.66 -2.58
C ASP A 330 5.99 36.80 -1.75
N THR A 331 5.66 38.03 -2.11
CA THR A 331 6.13 39.25 -1.43
C THR A 331 4.99 40.19 -1.01
N ALA A 332 3.75 39.88 -1.41
CA ALA A 332 2.57 40.69 -1.16
C ALA A 332 1.36 39.81 -0.86
N ASN A 333 0.30 40.39 -0.28
CA ASN A 333 -0.94 39.68 0.08
C ASN A 333 -0.69 38.46 0.99
N LEU A 334 0.35 38.54 1.82
CA LEU A 334 0.73 37.48 2.74
C LEU A 334 -0.32 37.31 3.84
N GLU A 335 -0.46 36.09 4.35
CA GLU A 335 -1.23 35.87 5.57
C GLU A 335 -0.55 36.58 6.76
N ASN A 336 -1.35 36.96 7.75
CA ASN A 336 -0.80 37.39 9.02
C ASN A 336 -0.04 36.23 9.68
N ALA A 337 1.02 36.57 10.41
CA ALA A 337 1.78 35.62 11.20
C ALA A 337 0.87 34.82 12.14
N PRO A 338 1.00 33.49 12.20
CA PRO A 338 0.28 32.70 13.19
C PRO A 338 0.80 33.02 14.59
N THR A 339 -0.06 32.89 15.60
CA THR A 339 0.29 32.99 17.03
C THR A 339 0.67 31.65 17.64
N ALA A 340 0.45 30.54 16.92
CA ALA A 340 0.90 29.19 17.26
C ALA A 340 1.15 28.37 15.99
N TYR A 341 2.10 27.43 16.03
CA TYR A 341 2.44 26.60 14.86
C TYR A 341 1.29 25.70 14.38
N ASN A 342 0.31 25.43 15.23
CA ASN A 342 -0.88 24.63 14.95
C ASN A 342 -2.17 25.45 15.08
N GLN A 343 -2.09 26.77 14.90
CA GLN A 343 -3.27 27.63 14.85
C GLN A 343 -4.21 27.17 13.73
N ASP A 344 -5.53 27.29 13.93
CA ASP A 344 -6.48 27.06 12.85
C ASP A 344 -6.34 28.14 11.76
N ARG A 345 -6.18 27.71 10.51
CA ARG A 345 -6.12 28.58 9.32
C ARG A 345 -7.34 29.50 9.21
N GLY A 346 -8.51 29.08 9.68
CA GLY A 346 -9.73 29.90 9.64
C GLY A 346 -9.64 31.18 10.49
N ALA A 347 -8.80 31.18 11.53
CA ALA A 347 -8.59 32.28 12.45
C ALA A 347 -7.56 33.31 11.96
N ILE A 348 -6.81 33.02 10.89
CA ILE A 348 -5.82 33.92 10.30
C ILE A 348 -6.49 34.76 9.21
N LYS A 349 -6.29 36.08 9.26
CA LYS A 349 -6.82 37.06 8.29
C LYS A 349 -5.67 37.95 7.80
N PRO A 350 -5.65 38.43 6.55
CA PRO A 350 -6.60 38.17 5.45
C PRO A 350 -6.62 36.69 5.01
N ALA A 351 -7.60 36.32 4.18
CA ALA A 351 -7.84 34.93 3.77
C ALA A 351 -6.65 34.31 3.02
N ALA A 352 -6.62 32.97 2.99
CA ALA A 352 -5.40 32.18 2.90
C ALA A 352 -4.62 32.30 1.56
N LEU A 353 -3.30 32.46 1.69
CA LEU A 353 -2.28 32.34 0.65
C LEU A 353 -1.49 31.06 0.95
N TYR A 354 -1.78 29.99 0.22
CA TYR A 354 -1.17 28.69 0.49
C TYR A 354 -0.87 27.91 -0.78
N GLY A 355 0.00 26.91 -0.64
CA GLY A 355 0.27 25.91 -1.66
C GLY A 355 0.16 24.50 -1.10
N THR A 356 -0.63 23.65 -1.74
CA THR A 356 -0.72 22.23 -1.42
C THR A 356 0.24 21.44 -2.31
N ILE A 357 1.05 20.59 -1.67
CA ILE A 357 1.97 19.66 -2.29
C ILE A 357 1.37 18.26 -2.21
N LYS A 358 1.15 17.66 -3.38
CA LYS A 358 0.62 16.30 -3.52
C LYS A 358 1.71 15.36 -4.05
N PRO A 359 2.11 14.32 -3.31
CA PRO A 359 3.02 13.30 -3.83
C PRO A 359 2.34 12.42 -4.87
N ILE A 360 3.08 11.96 -5.87
CA ILE A 360 2.59 11.10 -6.96
C ILE A 360 3.56 9.93 -7.16
N ILE A 361 3.00 8.72 -7.10
CA ILE A 361 3.67 7.49 -7.52
C ILE A 361 3.10 7.12 -8.89
N PRO A 362 3.92 7.11 -9.97
CA PRO A 362 3.41 6.84 -11.31
C PRO A 362 2.71 5.49 -11.41
N GLY A 363 1.56 5.46 -12.09
CA GLY A 363 0.76 4.26 -12.28
C GLY A 363 -0.28 4.00 -11.18
N PHE A 364 -0.37 4.85 -10.15
CA PHE A 364 -1.34 4.69 -9.07
C PHE A 364 -2.22 5.94 -8.93
N GLY A 365 -3.53 5.73 -8.82
CA GLY A 365 -4.51 6.75 -8.47
C GLY A 365 -4.58 7.07 -6.98
N ASP A 366 -5.39 8.06 -6.62
CA ASP A 366 -5.47 8.64 -5.26
C ASP A 366 -5.91 7.63 -4.18
N LYS A 367 -6.68 6.61 -4.56
CA LYS A 367 -7.10 5.50 -3.68
C LYS A 367 -6.21 4.27 -3.77
N GLU A 368 -5.20 4.30 -4.64
CA GLU A 368 -4.33 3.17 -4.98
C GLU A 368 -2.91 3.36 -4.43
N ALA A 369 -2.63 4.49 -3.77
CA ALA A 369 -1.38 4.77 -3.08
C ALA A 369 -1.62 5.53 -1.76
N ASP A 370 -0.76 5.29 -0.78
CA ASP A 370 -0.75 6.03 0.49
C ASP A 370 0.21 7.20 0.40
N THR A 371 -0.31 8.42 0.38
CA THR A 371 0.50 9.63 0.22
C THR A 371 0.34 10.58 1.39
N ASP A 372 1.39 11.35 1.68
CA ASP A 372 1.32 12.42 2.68
C ASP A 372 1.27 13.78 1.98
N LEU A 373 0.09 14.39 1.98
CA LEU A 373 -0.13 15.73 1.45
C LEU A 373 0.29 16.78 2.48
N LEU A 374 0.85 17.88 1.98
CA LEU A 374 1.26 19.01 2.79
C LEU A 374 0.74 20.31 2.20
N THR A 375 -0.03 21.05 2.98
CA THR A 375 -0.42 22.43 2.66
C THR A 375 0.41 23.41 3.45
N LEU A 376 1.07 24.33 2.75
CA LEU A 376 1.90 25.36 3.36
C LEU A 376 1.21 26.72 3.22
N HIS A 377 0.77 27.26 4.35
CA HIS A 377 0.27 28.62 4.47
C HIS A 377 1.43 29.60 4.54
N VAL A 378 1.39 30.61 3.69
CA VAL A 378 2.48 31.58 3.50
C VAL A 378 2.14 32.86 4.25
N HIS A 379 2.91 33.13 5.29
CA HIS A 379 2.67 34.27 6.17
C HIS A 379 3.82 35.29 6.14
N ALA A 380 3.51 36.53 6.55
CA ALA A 380 4.49 37.58 6.75
C ALA A 380 5.54 37.21 7.81
N ALA A 381 6.73 37.81 7.73
CA ALA A 381 7.81 37.53 8.67
C ALA A 381 7.37 37.70 10.13
N ILE A 382 7.66 36.70 10.96
CA ILE A 382 7.43 36.78 12.40
C ILE A 382 8.61 37.54 13.02
N ALA A 383 8.33 38.53 13.85
CA ALA A 383 9.35 39.14 14.70
C ALA A 383 9.66 38.22 15.89
N LYS A 384 10.93 38.11 16.28
CA LYS A 384 11.25 37.40 17.53
C LYS A 384 10.60 38.13 18.70
N SER A 385 9.83 37.41 19.50
CA SER A 385 9.28 37.90 20.76
C SER A 385 10.08 37.35 21.94
N THR A 386 10.02 38.06 23.06
CA THR A 386 10.70 37.69 24.31
C THR A 386 9.64 37.36 25.34
N ILE A 387 9.68 36.15 25.90
CA ILE A 387 8.84 35.75 27.03
C ILE A 387 9.71 35.47 28.25
N LYS A 388 9.13 35.70 29.44
CA LYS A 388 9.71 35.25 30.70
C LYS A 388 8.96 34.02 31.18
N CYS A 389 9.70 33.00 31.57
CA CYS A 389 9.20 31.72 32.02
C CYS A 389 9.69 31.47 33.44
N SER A 390 8.81 31.05 34.37
CA SER A 390 9.16 30.80 35.76
C SER A 390 8.88 29.38 36.22
N SER A 391 9.75 28.86 37.09
CA SER A 391 9.56 27.61 37.85
C SER A 391 10.07 27.84 39.27
N GLY A 392 9.16 27.96 40.24
CA GLY A 392 9.48 28.47 41.58
C GLY A 392 10.14 29.86 41.52
N SER A 393 11.30 30.02 42.15
CA SER A 393 12.10 31.24 42.14
C SER A 393 12.98 31.41 40.88
N THR A 394 13.08 30.39 40.03
CA THR A 394 13.92 30.43 38.82
C THR A 394 13.17 31.11 37.67
N VAL A 395 13.79 32.10 37.04
CA VAL A 395 13.24 32.79 35.85
C VAL A 395 14.17 32.59 34.66
N LYS A 396 13.59 32.21 33.51
CA LYS A 396 14.27 32.09 32.22
C LYS A 396 13.67 33.07 31.23
N THR A 397 14.52 33.73 30.45
CA THR A 397 14.10 34.55 29.31
C THR A 397 14.24 33.72 28.06
N VAL A 398 13.16 33.60 27.27
CA VAL A 398 13.14 32.85 26.02
C VAL A 398 12.85 33.82 24.89
N ILE A 399 13.72 33.82 23.87
CA ILE A 399 13.60 34.66 22.68
C ILE A 399 13.42 33.75 21.48
N GLY A 400 12.36 33.95 20.70
CA GLY A 400 12.06 33.11 19.54
C GLY A 400 10.94 33.69 18.69
N TYR A 401 10.65 33.08 17.55
CA TYR A 401 9.57 33.54 16.66
C TYR A 401 8.20 33.23 17.25
N LEU A 402 8.04 32.04 17.85
CA LEU A 402 6.90 31.65 18.66
C LEU A 402 7.44 30.98 19.93
N PRO A 403 8.03 31.76 20.85
CA PRO A 403 8.71 31.20 22.00
C PRO A 403 7.69 30.53 22.92
N ALA A 404 8.02 29.33 23.39
CA ALA A 404 7.26 28.60 24.40
C ALA A 404 8.14 28.38 25.63
N CYS A 405 7.52 28.27 26.80
CA CYS A 405 8.27 27.96 28.01
C CYS A 405 8.82 26.52 27.97
N PRO A 406 10.07 26.28 28.42
CA PRO A 406 10.60 24.94 28.57
C PRO A 406 9.72 24.10 29.51
N ALA A 407 9.80 22.77 29.38
CA ALA A 407 9.11 21.86 30.28
C ALA A 407 9.37 22.20 31.76
N GLY A 408 8.30 22.27 32.56
CA GLY A 408 8.37 22.65 33.98
C GLY A 408 8.38 24.16 34.27
N TYR A 409 8.26 25.02 33.25
CA TYR A 409 8.15 26.48 33.40
C TYR A 409 6.81 26.98 32.84
N THR A 410 6.24 28.02 33.47
CA THR A 410 5.03 28.71 33.01
C THR A 410 5.34 30.15 32.61
N ILE A 411 4.53 30.73 31.72
CA ILE A 411 4.68 32.13 31.32
C ILE A 411 4.46 33.02 32.55
N LYS A 412 5.47 33.82 32.89
CA LYS A 412 5.40 34.84 33.92
C LYS A 412 4.73 36.07 33.30
N LYS A 413 3.46 36.28 33.66
CA LYS A 413 2.70 37.49 33.24
C LYS A 413 3.33 38.76 33.81
#